data_AF-A0A7Z0PSD6-F1
#
_entry.id   AF-A0A7Z0PSD6-F1
#
_cell.length_a   1.000
_cell.length_b   1.000
_cell.length_c   1.000
_cell.angle_alpha   90.00
_cell.angle_beta   90.00
_cell.angle_gamma   90.00
#
_symmetry.space_group_name_H-M   'P 1'
#
loop_
_entity.id
_entity.type
_entity.pdbx_description
1 polymer ?
#
loop_
_entity_poly.entity_id
_entity_poly.type
_entity_poly.pdbx_seq_one_letter_code
_entity_poly.pdbx_strand_id
1 'polypeptide(L)'
;MPKLQLSHQQSVIRLQDIRAQLEELEKRDNLTEEDERTFDELTREFAEVDDHRRQLERRSTLERVRASTQSADRAPAATQIRTERGVAYGSDGYDVDPILNPDSVEDRRFRNPWDLSEMRTFGKSKAELGQELRARALSAIEKMSAANDKVRSAATHIVERWDDGDSRISRLVLAASSPEYLRAWSKVASGRGHMISAEEQRALERAMSLTDTAGGYLVPFQLDPTVIITANGSNNQIRQAARTVVATGDSWNGVSAGAVAWSWDAEATEVSDDAPSFGQPTIPVYKAAGFVPISIEAMEDEANVTQEVARLLAFGRDVLESSAFVNGTGVGQPTGIVTALAGTGSVIPPKTAETFAAADVYALDGALPARYRGNASWLANRAIYNSIRQFDSSGGANMWERIGADVPPQLLGRPALESEDMDAAYNPAVTEANNLMVYGDFSNYVIADRVGMTVEFIPHLVGANRRPTGQRGWYAYYRVGADSVNDGAFRMLNVATAT
;
A
#
# COMPACT_ATOMS: atom_id res chain seq x y z
N MET A 1 -33.31 52.30 -24.71
CA MET A 1 -34.12 51.55 -23.74
C MET A 1 -33.25 51.25 -22.53
N PRO A 2 -33.65 51.63 -21.31
CA PRO A 2 -32.92 51.27 -20.10
C PRO A 2 -32.92 49.73 -19.99
N LYS A 3 -31.74 49.13 -19.82
CA LYS A 3 -31.62 47.68 -19.65
C LYS A 3 -32.16 47.32 -18.28
N LEU A 4 -33.26 46.57 -18.20
CA LEU A 4 -33.69 45.93 -16.95
C LEU A 4 -32.53 45.07 -16.42
N GLN A 5 -32.07 45.36 -15.21
CA GLN A 5 -30.94 44.67 -14.56
C GLN A 5 -31.38 43.52 -13.64
N LEU A 6 -32.50 42.87 -13.93
CA LEU A 6 -32.97 41.72 -13.15
C LEU A 6 -32.26 40.44 -13.59
N SER A 7 -31.85 39.62 -12.61
CA SER A 7 -31.40 38.24 -12.86
C SER A 7 -32.57 37.33 -13.23
N HIS A 8 -32.32 36.14 -13.80
CA HIS A 8 -33.39 35.21 -14.19
C HIS A 8 -34.31 34.86 -13.02
N GLN A 9 -33.75 34.55 -11.85
CA GLN A 9 -34.53 34.29 -10.63
C GLN A 9 -35.32 35.52 -10.17
N GLN A 10 -34.73 36.71 -10.23
CA GLN A 10 -35.42 37.95 -9.88
C GLN A 10 -36.57 38.27 -10.85
N SER A 11 -36.42 37.99 -12.14
CA SER A 11 -37.50 38.14 -13.13
C SER A 11 -38.65 37.18 -12.86
N VAL A 12 -38.38 35.93 -12.47
CA VAL A 12 -39.44 34.96 -12.11
C VAL A 12 -40.21 35.42 -10.87
N ILE A 13 -39.51 35.89 -9.84
CA ILE A 13 -40.13 36.42 -8.62
C ILE A 13 -41.00 37.64 -8.95
N ARG A 14 -40.48 38.57 -9.77
CA ARG A 14 -41.25 39.77 -10.15
C ARG A 14 -42.52 39.44 -10.94
N LEU A 15 -42.48 38.44 -11.83
CA LEU A 15 -43.67 37.98 -12.55
C LEU A 15 -44.72 37.36 -11.61
N GLN A 16 -44.29 36.65 -10.56
CA GLN A 16 -45.19 36.12 -9.54
C GLN A 16 -45.83 37.24 -8.72
N ASP A 17 -45.07 38.27 -8.35
CA ASP A 17 -45.58 39.44 -7.64
C ASP A 17 -46.60 40.22 -8.48
N ILE A 18 -46.30 40.47 -9.77
CA ILE A 18 -47.22 41.14 -10.69
C ILE A 18 -48.51 40.32 -10.85
N ARG A 19 -48.39 39.00 -11.00
CA ARG A 19 -49.56 38.10 -11.07
C ARG A 19 -50.42 38.20 -9.82
N ALA A 20 -49.82 38.16 -8.63
CA ALA A 20 -50.56 38.27 -7.37
C ALA A 20 -51.28 39.62 -7.25
N GLN A 21 -50.66 40.71 -7.71
CA GLN A 21 -51.28 42.04 -7.72
C GLN A 21 -52.44 42.14 -8.71
N LEU A 22 -52.32 41.54 -9.89
CA LEU A 22 -53.42 41.46 -10.87
C LEU A 22 -54.59 40.60 -10.36
N GLU A 23 -54.31 39.47 -9.69
CA GLU A 23 -55.33 38.62 -9.07
C GLU A 23 -56.05 39.34 -7.90
N GLU A 24 -55.38 40.23 -7.17
CA GLU A 24 -56.02 41.06 -6.14
C GLU A 24 -56.89 42.17 -6.72
N LEU A 25 -56.50 42.73 -7.87
CA LEU A 25 -57.32 43.72 -8.60
C LEU A 25 -58.57 43.06 -9.21
N GLU A 26 -58.46 41.82 -9.70
CA GLU A 26 -59.60 41.05 -10.25
C GLU A 26 -60.69 40.77 -9.20
N LYS A 27 -60.33 40.58 -7.93
CA LYS A 27 -61.29 40.28 -6.84
C LYS A 27 -62.17 41.47 -6.43
N ARG A 28 -61.95 42.67 -6.98
CA ARG A 28 -62.73 43.87 -6.63
C ARG A 28 -63.93 44.01 -7.58
N ASP A 29 -65.14 44.03 -7.02
CA ASP A 29 -66.40 44.09 -7.78
C ASP A 29 -66.60 45.40 -8.58
N ASN A 30 -65.92 46.50 -8.23
CA ASN A 30 -65.92 47.76 -8.98
C ASN A 30 -64.49 48.33 -9.02
N LEU A 31 -63.85 48.35 -10.19
CA LEU A 31 -62.55 49.00 -10.38
C LEU A 31 -62.71 50.53 -10.41
N THR A 32 -61.84 51.24 -9.71
CA THR A 32 -61.70 52.70 -9.85
C THR A 32 -60.81 53.06 -11.05
N GLU A 33 -60.87 54.30 -11.55
CA GLU A 33 -59.99 54.76 -12.64
C GLU A 33 -58.49 54.61 -12.30
N GLU A 34 -58.12 54.65 -11.02
CA GLU A 34 -56.74 54.39 -10.56
C GLU A 34 -56.39 52.90 -10.61
N ASP A 35 -57.35 52.01 -10.31
CA ASP A 35 -57.16 50.56 -10.41
C ASP A 35 -57.00 50.11 -11.88
N GLU A 36 -57.76 50.71 -12.80
CA GLU A 36 -57.62 50.44 -14.24
C GLU A 36 -56.25 50.87 -14.77
N ARG A 37 -55.74 52.04 -14.35
CA ARG A 37 -54.38 52.49 -14.70
C ARG A 37 -53.31 51.56 -14.12
N THR A 38 -53.48 51.14 -12.88
CA THR A 38 -52.56 50.20 -12.23
C THR A 38 -52.55 48.85 -12.95
N PHE A 39 -53.71 48.36 -13.37
CA PHE A 39 -53.84 47.14 -14.17
C PHE A 39 -53.09 47.24 -15.51
N ASP A 40 -53.25 48.36 -16.22
CA ASP A 40 -52.57 48.62 -17.48
C ASP A 40 -51.05 48.73 -17.32
N GLU A 41 -50.57 49.40 -16.26
CA GLU A 41 -49.16 49.53 -15.95
C GLU A 41 -48.52 48.18 -15.58
N LEU A 42 -49.17 47.40 -14.72
CA LEU A 42 -48.72 46.05 -14.35
C LEU A 42 -48.71 45.11 -15.55
N THR A 43 -49.68 45.22 -16.46
CA THR A 43 -49.72 44.41 -17.68
C THR A 43 -48.58 44.77 -18.65
N ARG A 44 -48.22 46.06 -18.76
CA ARG A 44 -47.05 46.49 -19.54
C ARG A 44 -45.75 46.00 -18.90
N GLU A 45 -45.61 46.14 -17.59
CA GLU A 45 -44.44 45.67 -16.86
C GLU A 45 -44.28 44.15 -16.98
N PHE A 46 -45.38 43.39 -16.90
CA PHE A 46 -45.38 41.95 -17.12
C PHE A 46 -44.80 41.58 -18.49
N ALA A 47 -45.22 42.27 -19.55
CA ALA A 47 -44.73 42.04 -20.90
C ALA A 47 -43.23 42.33 -21.03
N GLU A 48 -42.73 43.40 -20.40
CA GLU A 48 -41.31 43.75 -20.40
C GLU A 48 -40.45 42.75 -19.63
N VAL A 49 -40.90 42.33 -18.44
CA VAL A 49 -40.18 41.38 -17.59
C VAL A 49 -40.18 39.97 -18.20
N ASP A 50 -41.28 39.53 -18.83
CA ASP A 50 -41.34 38.23 -19.50
C ASP A 50 -40.48 38.20 -20.77
N ASP A 51 -40.44 39.28 -21.57
CA ASP A 51 -39.54 39.35 -22.71
C ASP A 51 -38.07 39.31 -22.27
N HIS A 52 -37.70 40.03 -21.20
CA HIS A 52 -36.36 39.98 -20.61
C HIS A 52 -35.99 38.57 -20.11
N ARG A 53 -36.90 37.89 -19.41
CA ARG A 53 -36.70 36.49 -18.97
C ARG A 53 -36.47 35.56 -20.17
N ARG A 54 -37.28 35.69 -21.23
CA ARG A 54 -37.13 34.91 -22.48
C ARG A 54 -35.80 35.21 -23.17
N GLN A 55 -35.34 36.46 -23.17
CA GLN A 55 -34.03 36.81 -23.70
C GLN A 55 -32.88 36.17 -22.91
N LEU A 56 -32.97 36.13 -21.58
CA LEU A 56 -32.00 35.44 -20.72
C LEU A 56 -31.96 33.93 -20.99
N GLU A 57 -33.13 33.30 -21.17
CA GLU A 57 -33.25 31.88 -21.53
C GLU A 57 -32.72 31.58 -22.94
N ARG A 58 -33.00 32.45 -23.92
CA ARG A 58 -32.42 32.36 -25.26
C ARG A 58 -30.90 32.48 -25.22
N ARG A 59 -30.35 33.36 -24.38
CA ARG A 59 -28.91 33.50 -24.23
C ARG A 59 -28.27 32.28 -23.58
N SER A 60 -28.86 31.75 -22.50
CA SER A 60 -28.33 30.55 -21.81
C SER A 60 -28.48 29.28 -22.65
N THR A 61 -29.55 29.15 -23.44
CA THR A 61 -29.72 28.07 -24.42
C THR A 61 -28.71 28.20 -25.55
N LEU A 62 -28.49 29.42 -26.07
CA LEU A 62 -27.49 29.66 -27.11
C LEU A 62 -26.06 29.42 -26.61
N GLU A 63 -25.75 29.72 -25.35
CA GLU A 63 -24.49 29.35 -24.70
C GLU A 63 -24.34 27.84 -24.53
N ARG A 64 -25.40 27.13 -24.13
CA ARG A 64 -25.40 25.66 -24.08
C ARG A 64 -25.22 25.03 -25.46
N VAL A 65 -25.88 25.59 -26.48
CA VAL A 65 -25.72 25.16 -27.88
C VAL A 65 -24.31 25.47 -28.38
N ARG A 66 -23.71 26.62 -28.04
CA ARG A 66 -22.31 26.94 -28.37
C ARG A 66 -21.32 26.03 -27.67
N ALA A 67 -21.56 25.68 -26.41
CA ALA A 67 -20.72 24.73 -25.67
C ALA A 67 -20.81 23.31 -26.27
N SER A 68 -22.00 22.90 -26.72
CA SER A 68 -22.19 21.59 -27.37
C SER A 68 -21.70 21.56 -28.82
N THR A 69 -21.81 22.67 -29.57
CA THR A 69 -21.25 22.78 -30.93
C THR A 69 -19.74 22.96 -30.94
N GLN A 70 -19.14 23.66 -29.97
CA GLN A 70 -17.67 23.64 -29.78
C GLN A 70 -17.14 22.24 -29.44
N SER A 71 -17.98 21.40 -28.84
CA SER A 71 -17.67 19.98 -28.59
C SER A 71 -17.88 19.10 -29.84
N ALA A 72 -18.68 19.55 -30.82
CA ALA A 72 -18.94 18.86 -32.09
C ALA A 72 -18.08 19.34 -33.27
N ASP A 73 -17.58 20.58 -33.24
CA ASP A 73 -16.72 21.20 -34.26
C ASP A 73 -15.24 20.81 -34.15
N ARG A 74 -14.89 19.89 -33.24
CA ARG A 74 -13.58 19.23 -33.26
C ARG A 74 -13.62 17.94 -34.09
N ALA A 75 -13.65 18.10 -35.42
CA ALA A 75 -12.81 17.41 -36.42
C ALA A 75 -13.40 17.52 -37.86
N PRO A 76 -12.63 17.42 -38.96
CA PRO A 76 -11.16 17.53 -39.16
C PRO A 76 -10.81 18.53 -40.27
N ALA A 77 -9.84 19.44 -40.06
CA ALA A 77 -9.26 20.21 -41.15
C ALA A 77 -7.95 19.54 -41.61
N ALA A 78 -8.06 18.66 -42.61
CA ALA A 78 -6.92 18.37 -43.47
C ALA A 78 -6.60 19.65 -44.26
N THR A 79 -5.44 20.25 -44.03
CA THR A 79 -4.74 21.00 -45.09
C THR A 79 -3.46 20.24 -45.39
N GLN A 80 -3.26 19.99 -46.68
CA GLN A 80 -1.99 19.76 -47.35
C GLN A 80 -0.91 19.02 -46.56
N ILE A 81 -0.60 17.84 -47.09
CA ILE A 81 0.68 17.16 -46.99
C ILE A 81 1.82 18.18 -46.82
N ARG A 82 2.25 18.38 -45.57
CA ARG A 82 3.63 18.68 -45.23
C ARG A 82 4.13 17.48 -44.44
N THR A 83 4.97 16.71 -45.10
CA THR A 83 5.82 15.69 -44.51
C THR A 83 6.72 16.35 -43.47
N GLU A 84 6.26 16.40 -42.23
CA GLU A 84 7.14 16.48 -41.08
C GLU A 84 7.08 15.15 -40.33
N ARG A 85 8.27 14.62 -40.15
CA ARG A 85 8.62 13.29 -39.66
C ARG A 85 7.93 13.05 -38.31
N GLY A 86 7.32 11.87 -38.17
CA GLY A 86 6.53 11.49 -37.00
C GLY A 86 7.18 11.91 -35.69
N VAL A 87 6.41 12.58 -34.84
CA VAL A 87 6.81 12.81 -33.45
C VAL A 87 6.57 11.49 -32.74
N ALA A 88 7.67 10.84 -32.37
CA ALA A 88 7.65 9.61 -31.61
C ALA A 88 6.77 9.78 -30.37
N TYR A 89 5.95 8.76 -30.10
CA TYR A 89 5.53 8.52 -28.72
C TYR A 89 6.80 8.51 -27.88
N GLY A 90 6.96 9.53 -27.04
CA GLY A 90 7.96 9.52 -25.99
C GLY A 90 7.64 8.33 -25.11
N SER A 91 8.49 7.31 -25.20
CA SER A 91 8.57 6.18 -24.27
C SER A 91 8.86 6.65 -22.82
N ASP A 92 9.15 7.93 -22.63
CA ASP A 92 9.54 8.54 -21.36
C ASP A 92 8.39 9.43 -20.87
N GLY A 93 7.80 9.05 -19.74
CA GLY A 93 6.64 9.67 -19.11
C GLY A 93 6.89 11.08 -18.55
N TYR A 94 7.22 12.04 -19.41
CA TYR A 94 7.27 13.45 -19.05
C TYR A 94 5.98 14.18 -19.42
N ASP A 95 5.55 15.03 -18.50
CA ASP A 95 4.35 15.87 -18.59
C ASP A 95 4.29 16.68 -19.88
N VAL A 96 3.13 16.66 -20.52
CA VAL A 96 2.82 17.49 -21.68
C VAL A 96 2.70 18.94 -21.19
N ASP A 97 3.68 19.77 -21.54
CA ASP A 97 3.79 21.22 -21.31
C ASP A 97 2.70 21.87 -20.41
N PRO A 98 3.00 22.13 -19.11
CA PRO A 98 2.06 22.73 -18.16
C PRO A 98 1.77 24.21 -18.44
N ILE A 99 2.49 24.85 -19.37
CA ILE A 99 2.30 26.27 -19.70
C ILE A 99 1.20 26.45 -20.75
N LEU A 100 1.11 25.53 -21.71
CA LEU A 100 0.13 25.62 -22.81
C LEU A 100 -1.18 24.87 -22.53
N ASN A 101 -1.17 23.85 -21.68
CA ASN A 101 -2.35 23.08 -21.30
C ASN A 101 -2.50 23.02 -19.77
N PRO A 102 -3.23 23.95 -19.13
CA PRO A 102 -3.40 23.96 -17.66
C PRO A 102 -4.17 22.75 -17.10
N ASP A 103 -4.78 21.94 -17.97
CA ASP A 103 -5.43 20.66 -17.65
C ASP A 103 -4.49 19.45 -17.79
N SER A 104 -3.26 19.63 -18.29
CA SER A 104 -2.24 18.57 -18.33
C SER A 104 -1.58 18.32 -16.97
N VAL A 105 -1.68 19.28 -16.03
CA VAL A 105 -1.19 19.14 -14.66
C VAL A 105 -1.94 17.98 -13.99
N GLU A 106 -1.22 16.92 -13.63
CA GLU A 106 -1.79 15.64 -13.15
C GLU A 106 -2.84 15.80 -12.03
N ASP A 107 -2.66 16.79 -11.16
CA ASP A 107 -3.55 17.08 -10.03
C ASP A 107 -5.00 17.45 -10.46
N ARG A 108 -5.15 17.98 -11.68
CA ARG A 108 -6.44 18.34 -12.31
C ARG A 108 -6.99 17.29 -13.27
N ARG A 109 -6.17 16.31 -13.69
CA ARG A 109 -6.58 15.29 -14.66
C ARG A 109 -7.71 14.40 -14.15
N PHE A 110 -7.75 14.13 -12.84
CA PHE A 110 -8.80 13.32 -12.21
C PHE A 110 -9.49 14.08 -11.07
N ARG A 111 -10.72 14.58 -11.30
CA ARG A 111 -11.55 15.23 -10.27
C ARG A 111 -11.97 14.26 -9.18
N ASN A 112 -12.38 13.05 -9.57
CA ASN A 112 -12.68 11.93 -8.68
C ASN A 112 -11.91 10.69 -9.16
N PRO A 113 -10.76 10.36 -8.55
CA PRO A 113 -9.95 9.21 -8.95
C PRO A 113 -10.66 7.85 -8.80
N TRP A 114 -11.64 7.75 -7.88
CA TRP A 114 -12.34 6.50 -7.53
C TRP A 114 -13.52 6.16 -8.44
N ASP A 115 -13.93 7.10 -9.30
CA ASP A 115 -15.00 6.89 -10.27
C ASP A 115 -14.45 6.29 -11.58
N LEU A 116 -14.62 4.98 -11.71
CA LEU A 116 -14.18 4.22 -12.90
C LEU A 116 -15.18 4.28 -14.05
N SER A 117 -16.36 4.90 -13.88
CA SER A 117 -17.38 4.97 -14.95
C SER A 117 -16.94 5.87 -16.11
N GLU A 118 -16.11 6.86 -15.83
CA GLU A 118 -15.52 7.77 -16.83
C GLU A 118 -14.41 7.10 -17.65
N MET A 119 -13.98 5.89 -17.27
CA MET A 119 -12.91 5.17 -17.95
C MET A 119 -13.42 4.55 -19.26
N ARG A 120 -12.82 4.93 -20.40
CA ARG A 120 -13.06 4.23 -21.66
C ARG A 120 -12.31 2.89 -21.67
N THR A 121 -13.05 1.83 -21.42
CA THR A 121 -12.55 0.45 -21.50
C THR A 121 -12.62 -0.12 -22.91
N PHE A 122 -13.51 0.39 -23.76
CA PHE A 122 -13.73 -0.11 -25.12
C PHE A 122 -12.68 0.43 -26.10
N GLY A 123 -11.97 -0.47 -26.78
CA GLY A 123 -11.01 -0.14 -27.84
C GLY A 123 -9.59 0.24 -27.39
N LYS A 124 -9.31 0.24 -26.08
CA LYS A 124 -7.96 0.45 -25.54
C LYS A 124 -7.19 -0.87 -25.38
N SER A 125 -5.88 -0.81 -25.57
CA SER A 125 -5.00 -1.94 -25.24
C SER A 125 -4.93 -2.14 -23.71
N LYS A 126 -4.58 -3.36 -23.29
CA LYS A 126 -4.44 -3.71 -21.86
C LYS A 126 -3.43 -2.80 -21.14
N ALA A 127 -2.34 -2.44 -21.82
CA ALA A 127 -1.29 -1.57 -21.30
C ALA A 127 -1.76 -0.12 -21.10
N GLU A 128 -2.51 0.43 -22.06
CA GLU A 128 -3.08 1.79 -21.94
C GLU A 128 -4.11 1.87 -20.81
N LEU A 129 -4.91 0.81 -20.63
CA LEU A 129 -5.87 0.69 -19.54
C LEU A 129 -5.14 0.60 -18.19
N GLY A 130 -4.04 -0.14 -18.13
CA GLY A 130 -3.18 -0.23 -16.95
C GLY A 130 -2.53 1.10 -16.57
N GLN A 131 -1.98 1.83 -17.55
CA GLN A 131 -1.40 3.17 -17.32
C GLN A 131 -2.44 4.16 -16.77
N GLU A 132 -3.67 4.15 -17.30
CA GLU A 132 -4.74 5.00 -16.78
C GLU A 132 -5.14 4.61 -15.34
N LEU A 133 -5.23 3.31 -15.03
CA LEU A 133 -5.50 2.85 -13.66
C LEU A 133 -4.39 3.24 -12.70
N ARG A 134 -3.13 3.13 -13.12
CA ARG A 134 -1.97 3.54 -12.32
C ARG A 134 -1.99 5.03 -12.01
N ALA A 135 -2.21 5.87 -13.03
CA ALA A 135 -2.30 7.33 -12.83
C ALA A 135 -3.46 7.71 -11.89
N ARG A 136 -4.63 7.05 -12.02
CA ARG A 136 -5.75 7.23 -11.08
C ARG A 136 -5.40 6.76 -9.67
N ALA A 137 -4.71 5.62 -9.52
CA ALA A 137 -4.30 5.10 -8.22
C ALA A 137 -3.33 6.05 -7.51
N LEU A 138 -2.37 6.63 -8.23
CA LEU A 138 -1.47 7.65 -7.70
C LEU A 138 -2.23 8.91 -7.23
N SER A 139 -3.13 9.43 -8.06
CA SER A 139 -3.99 10.57 -7.66
C SER A 139 -4.90 10.22 -6.47
N ALA A 140 -5.38 8.98 -6.38
CA ALA A 140 -6.17 8.49 -5.25
C ALA A 140 -5.36 8.43 -3.95
N ILE A 141 -4.07 8.04 -4.02
CA ILE A 141 -3.14 8.01 -2.89
C ILE A 141 -2.92 9.42 -2.34
N GLU A 142 -2.72 10.42 -3.21
CA GLU A 142 -2.56 11.81 -2.80
C GLU A 142 -3.82 12.36 -2.12
N LYS A 143 -5.00 12.08 -2.69
CA LYS A 143 -6.30 12.55 -2.20
C LYS A 143 -6.88 11.70 -1.05
N MET A 144 -6.14 10.69 -0.62
CA MET A 144 -6.55 9.74 0.42
C MET A 144 -6.74 10.45 1.78
N SER A 145 -7.96 10.43 2.30
CA SER A 145 -8.27 10.93 3.65
C SER A 145 -7.78 9.97 4.73
N ALA A 146 -7.33 10.48 5.88
CA ALA A 146 -6.86 9.70 7.03
C ALA A 146 -5.55 8.89 6.83
N ALA A 147 -4.80 9.13 5.74
CA ALA A 147 -3.45 8.61 5.55
C ALA A 147 -2.39 9.64 5.97
N ASN A 148 -1.30 9.17 6.58
CA ASN A 148 -0.11 9.99 6.84
C ASN A 148 0.81 10.02 5.61
N ASP A 149 1.70 11.01 5.49
CA ASP A 149 2.62 11.15 4.35
C ASP A 149 3.51 9.92 4.14
N LYS A 150 3.89 9.24 5.23
CA LYS A 150 4.60 7.96 5.18
C LYS A 150 3.80 6.87 4.46
N VAL A 151 2.50 6.77 4.76
CA VAL A 151 1.59 5.80 4.15
C VAL A 151 1.43 6.10 2.67
N ARG A 152 1.28 7.39 2.31
CA ARG A 152 1.21 7.81 0.91
C ARG A 152 2.49 7.52 0.14
N SER A 153 3.64 7.80 0.72
CA SER A 153 4.95 7.51 0.12
C SER A 153 5.16 6.01 -0.10
N ALA A 154 4.84 5.18 0.90
CA ALA A 154 4.92 3.73 0.77
C ALA A 154 3.96 3.18 -0.30
N ALA A 155 2.72 3.68 -0.33
CA ALA A 155 1.74 3.32 -1.35
C ALA A 155 2.21 3.65 -2.76
N THR A 156 2.74 4.87 -2.94
CA THR A 156 3.27 5.37 -4.20
C THR A 156 4.40 4.46 -4.68
N HIS A 157 5.37 4.19 -3.81
CA HIS A 157 6.47 3.28 -4.12
C HIS A 157 5.99 1.87 -4.49
N ILE A 158 4.96 1.35 -3.81
CA ILE A 158 4.38 0.03 -4.11
C ILE A 158 3.77 0.01 -5.52
N VAL A 159 2.93 0.99 -5.83
CA VAL A 159 2.27 1.10 -7.15
C VAL A 159 3.29 1.32 -8.25
N GLU A 160 4.32 2.13 -8.00
CA GLU A 160 5.28 2.47 -9.05
C GLU A 160 6.22 1.32 -9.40
N ARG A 161 6.63 0.56 -8.39
CA ARG A 161 7.66 -0.47 -8.52
C ARG A 161 7.12 -1.86 -8.81
N TRP A 162 5.92 -2.17 -8.33
CA TRP A 162 5.41 -3.54 -8.31
C TRP A 162 4.09 -3.76 -9.05
N ASP A 163 3.46 -2.71 -9.59
CA ASP A 163 2.23 -2.89 -10.36
C ASP A 163 2.54 -3.56 -11.71
N ASP A 164 1.98 -4.76 -11.89
CA ASP A 164 2.08 -5.53 -13.13
C ASP A 164 1.31 -4.84 -14.28
N GLY A 165 1.53 -5.26 -15.53
CA GLY A 165 0.77 -4.77 -16.70
C GLY A 165 -0.75 -5.01 -16.66
N ASP A 166 -1.23 -5.80 -15.69
CA ASP A 166 -2.66 -6.05 -15.41
C ASP A 166 -3.26 -5.04 -14.41
N SER A 167 -2.41 -4.18 -13.83
CA SER A 167 -2.74 -3.15 -12.86
C SER A 167 -3.53 -3.65 -11.66
N ARG A 168 -3.18 -4.85 -11.17
CA ARG A 168 -3.88 -5.51 -10.05
C ARG A 168 -3.70 -4.71 -8.76
N ILE A 169 -2.51 -4.18 -8.52
CA ILE A 169 -2.22 -3.36 -7.34
C ILE A 169 -2.94 -2.02 -7.46
N SER A 170 -2.89 -1.38 -8.63
CA SER A 170 -3.63 -0.13 -8.87
C SER A 170 -5.14 -0.28 -8.66
N ARG A 171 -5.74 -1.41 -9.10
CA ARG A 171 -7.16 -1.72 -8.83
C ARG A 171 -7.44 -1.94 -7.35
N LEU A 172 -6.55 -2.65 -6.65
CA LEU A 172 -6.65 -2.88 -5.21
C LEU A 172 -6.62 -1.56 -4.45
N VAL A 173 -5.67 -0.69 -4.77
CA VAL A 173 -5.54 0.64 -4.17
C VAL A 173 -6.80 1.46 -4.43
N LEU A 174 -7.30 1.51 -5.67
CA LEU A 174 -8.52 2.26 -6.00
C LEU A 174 -9.76 1.74 -5.26
N ALA A 175 -9.89 0.42 -5.09
CA ALA A 175 -11.01 -0.14 -4.34
C ALA A 175 -10.89 0.12 -2.83
N ALA A 176 -9.73 -0.18 -2.24
CA ALA A 176 -9.51 -0.15 -0.81
C ALA A 176 -9.22 1.25 -0.23
N SER A 177 -8.89 2.24 -1.08
CA SER A 177 -8.64 3.62 -0.65
C SER A 177 -9.85 4.54 -0.70
N SER A 178 -10.95 4.12 -1.32
CA SER A 178 -12.11 4.99 -1.52
C SER A 178 -12.75 5.43 -0.18
N PRO A 179 -13.16 6.70 -0.03
CA PRO A 179 -13.82 7.18 1.19
C PRO A 179 -15.11 6.42 1.52
N GLU A 180 -15.85 6.00 0.51
CA GLU A 180 -17.06 5.19 0.64
C GLU A 180 -16.73 3.81 1.19
N TYR A 181 -15.64 3.19 0.72
CA TYR A 181 -15.17 1.91 1.25
C TYR A 181 -14.72 2.01 2.71
N LEU A 182 -13.97 3.05 3.07
CA LEU A 182 -13.57 3.28 4.47
C LEU A 182 -14.78 3.35 5.41
N ARG A 183 -15.82 4.09 5.04
CA ARG A 183 -17.05 4.21 5.82
C ARG A 183 -17.79 2.87 5.89
N ALA A 184 -17.95 2.19 4.75
CA ALA A 184 -18.56 0.87 4.68
C ALA A 184 -17.83 -0.12 5.59
N TRP A 185 -16.51 -0.18 5.48
CA TRP A 185 -15.64 -1.04 6.28
C TRP A 185 -15.76 -0.73 7.78
N SER A 186 -15.72 0.54 8.18
CA SER A 186 -15.89 0.92 9.59
C SER A 186 -17.24 0.48 10.17
N LYS A 187 -18.32 0.60 9.38
CA LYS A 187 -19.66 0.16 9.80
C LYS A 187 -19.70 -1.36 9.96
N VAL A 188 -19.08 -2.11 9.05
CA VAL A 188 -19.02 -3.56 9.14
C VAL A 188 -18.12 -4.02 10.29
N ALA A 189 -16.95 -3.42 10.45
CA ALA A 189 -15.98 -3.73 11.50
C ALA A 189 -16.53 -3.44 12.92
N SER A 190 -17.41 -2.45 13.06
CA SER A 190 -18.12 -2.15 14.32
C SER A 190 -19.46 -2.89 14.46
N GLY A 191 -19.76 -3.88 13.60
CA GLY A 191 -21.01 -4.66 13.68
C GLY A 191 -22.29 -3.90 13.28
N ARG A 192 -22.15 -2.70 12.70
CA ARG A 192 -23.24 -1.83 12.19
C ARG A 192 -23.47 -2.00 10.69
N GLY A 193 -23.20 -3.19 10.14
CA GLY A 193 -23.32 -3.48 8.70
C GLY A 193 -24.72 -3.25 8.11
N HIS A 194 -25.77 -3.22 8.94
CA HIS A 194 -27.13 -2.89 8.52
C HIS A 194 -27.33 -1.40 8.19
N MET A 195 -26.39 -0.52 8.54
CA MET A 195 -26.45 0.93 8.27
C MET A 195 -25.69 1.33 6.98
N ILE A 196 -25.36 0.35 6.14
CA ILE A 196 -24.66 0.56 4.87
C ILE A 196 -25.63 1.14 3.85
N SER A 197 -25.23 2.25 3.22
CA SER A 197 -25.94 2.86 2.10
C SER A 197 -25.69 2.12 0.78
N ALA A 198 -26.53 2.32 -0.23
CA ALA A 198 -26.38 1.64 -1.52
C ALA A 198 -25.05 1.95 -2.24
N GLU A 199 -24.48 3.14 -2.03
CA GLU A 199 -23.18 3.53 -2.59
C GLU A 199 -22.02 2.82 -1.86
N GLU A 200 -22.09 2.77 -0.53
CA GLU A 200 -21.14 2.03 0.31
C GLU A 200 -21.17 0.52 0.02
N GLN A 201 -22.35 -0.05 -0.24
CA GLN A 201 -22.50 -1.45 -0.62
C GLN A 201 -21.80 -1.76 -1.95
N ARG A 202 -21.94 -0.88 -2.96
CA ARG A 202 -21.23 -1.05 -4.24
C ARG A 202 -19.71 -0.94 -4.08
N ALA A 203 -19.23 -0.06 -3.20
CA ALA A 203 -17.80 0.04 -2.91
C ALA A 203 -17.27 -1.25 -2.26
N LEU A 204 -18.04 -1.83 -1.33
CA LEU A 204 -17.75 -3.11 -0.69
C LEU A 204 -17.69 -4.26 -1.71
N GLU A 205 -18.68 -4.35 -2.61
CA GLU A 205 -18.76 -5.36 -3.66
C GLU A 205 -17.59 -5.26 -4.66
N ARG A 206 -17.19 -4.02 -5.04
CA ARG A 206 -16.01 -3.81 -5.89
C ARG A 206 -14.73 -4.32 -5.23
N ALA A 207 -14.51 -4.04 -3.95
CA ALA A 207 -13.34 -4.52 -3.23
C ALA A 207 -13.34 -6.06 -3.07
N MET A 208 -14.52 -6.65 -2.79
CA MET A 208 -14.70 -8.10 -2.71
C MET A 208 -14.42 -8.81 -4.03
N SER A 209 -14.73 -8.19 -5.18
CA SER A 209 -14.46 -8.80 -6.50
C SER A 209 -12.97 -8.96 -6.82
N LEU A 210 -12.10 -8.29 -6.06
CA LEU A 210 -10.65 -8.34 -6.23
C LEU A 210 -9.99 -9.41 -5.33
N THR A 211 -10.75 -10.04 -4.43
CA THR A 211 -10.28 -11.11 -3.55
C THR A 211 -10.80 -12.48 -3.98
N ASP A 212 -10.07 -13.54 -3.65
CA ASP A 212 -10.51 -14.90 -3.92
C ASP A 212 -11.64 -15.30 -2.95
N THR A 213 -12.90 -15.19 -3.41
CA THR A 213 -14.13 -15.91 -3.00
C THR A 213 -14.34 -16.26 -1.52
N ALA A 214 -13.74 -15.53 -0.57
CA ALA A 214 -13.74 -15.88 0.85
C ALA A 214 -14.11 -14.67 1.71
N GLY A 215 -15.41 -14.33 1.74
CA GLY A 215 -16.21 -13.79 2.86
C GLY A 215 -15.72 -12.59 3.70
N GLY A 216 -14.51 -12.08 3.51
CA GLY A 216 -13.87 -11.09 4.37
C GLY A 216 -13.64 -9.77 3.65
N TYR A 217 -13.61 -8.69 4.44
CA TYR A 217 -13.40 -7.34 3.92
C TYR A 217 -11.92 -6.99 3.97
N LEU A 218 -11.37 -6.55 2.84
CA LEU A 218 -10.02 -6.00 2.80
C LEU A 218 -9.92 -4.86 3.83
N VAL A 219 -8.83 -4.85 4.58
CA VAL A 219 -8.55 -3.69 5.42
C VAL A 219 -8.30 -2.51 4.46
N PRO A 220 -8.98 -1.37 4.67
CA PRO A 220 -8.74 -0.18 3.87
C PRO A 220 -7.25 0.15 3.86
N PHE A 221 -6.75 0.58 2.72
CA PHE A 221 -5.31 0.74 2.52
C PHE A 221 -4.67 1.70 3.57
N GLN A 222 -5.44 2.68 4.05
CA GLN A 222 -5.08 3.64 5.09
C GLN A 222 -4.82 3.01 6.46
N LEU A 223 -5.43 1.86 6.72
CA LEU A 223 -5.41 1.15 8.00
C LEU A 223 -4.62 -0.16 7.90
N ASP A 224 -4.10 -0.50 6.72
CA ASP A 224 -3.39 -1.74 6.50
C ASP A 224 -2.00 -1.68 7.19
N PRO A 225 -1.76 -2.51 8.23
CA PRO A 225 -0.47 -2.56 8.89
C PRO A 225 0.68 -3.03 7.99
N THR A 226 0.40 -3.66 6.84
CA THR A 226 1.43 -3.95 5.82
C THR A 226 2.12 -2.68 5.29
N VAL A 227 1.43 -1.54 5.36
CA VAL A 227 1.93 -0.24 4.89
C VAL A 227 2.41 0.64 6.06
N ILE A 228 1.83 0.48 7.25
CA ILE A 228 1.96 1.46 8.36
C ILE A 228 3.11 1.13 9.33
N ILE A 229 3.50 -0.13 9.53
CA ILE A 229 4.42 -0.48 10.63
C ILE A 229 5.90 -0.44 10.21
N THR A 230 6.23 -0.14 8.95
CA THR A 230 7.62 -0.01 8.51
C THR A 230 8.39 1.16 9.15
N ALA A 231 7.77 2.04 9.94
CA ALA A 231 8.41 3.33 10.24
C ALA A 231 8.23 3.96 11.64
N ASN A 232 7.73 3.28 12.70
CA ASN A 232 7.91 3.74 14.11
C ASN A 232 7.35 2.77 15.19
N GLY A 233 7.85 1.55 15.27
CA GLY A 233 7.53 0.65 16.39
C GLY A 233 7.61 -0.85 16.13
N SER A 234 7.87 -1.26 14.88
CA SER A 234 8.26 -2.64 14.60
C SER A 234 9.67 -2.86 15.14
N ASN A 235 9.81 -3.79 16.08
CA ASN A 235 11.11 -4.25 16.57
C ASN A 235 11.74 -5.27 15.61
N ASN A 236 11.07 -5.60 14.51
CA ASN A 236 11.56 -6.56 13.53
C ASN A 236 12.66 -5.93 12.64
N GLN A 237 13.88 -5.89 13.17
CA GLN A 237 15.05 -5.34 12.48
C GLN A 237 15.42 -6.16 11.23
N ILE A 238 15.02 -7.44 11.17
CA ILE A 238 15.24 -8.31 10.02
C ILE A 238 14.43 -7.79 8.82
N ARG A 239 13.15 -7.45 9.03
CA ARG A 239 12.31 -6.88 7.98
C ARG A 239 12.84 -5.54 7.45
N GLN A 240 13.53 -4.76 8.29
CA GLN A 240 14.15 -3.50 7.88
C GLN A 240 15.42 -3.70 7.03
N ALA A 241 16.18 -4.77 7.32
CA ALA A 241 17.42 -5.09 6.60
C ALA A 241 17.19 -5.94 5.34
N ALA A 242 16.12 -6.73 5.32
CA ALA A 242 15.78 -7.65 4.25
C ALA A 242 15.19 -6.94 3.03
N ARG A 243 15.24 -7.62 1.88
CA ARG A 243 14.58 -7.15 0.65
C ARG A 243 13.10 -7.53 0.68
N THR A 244 12.22 -6.54 0.85
CA THR A 244 10.78 -6.75 0.74
C THR A 244 10.30 -6.61 -0.70
N VAL A 245 9.55 -7.61 -1.18
CA VAL A 245 8.95 -7.66 -2.51
C VAL A 245 7.47 -7.97 -2.40
N VAL A 246 6.69 -7.48 -3.36
CA VAL A 246 5.26 -7.78 -3.44
C VAL A 246 5.03 -9.02 -4.29
N ALA A 247 4.34 -10.01 -3.73
CA ALA A 247 3.91 -11.20 -4.45
C ALA A 247 2.43 -11.07 -4.86
N THR A 248 2.13 -11.33 -6.14
CA THR A 248 0.75 -11.33 -6.66
C THR A 248 0.13 -12.73 -6.73
N GLY A 249 0.93 -13.80 -6.64
CA GLY A 249 0.49 -15.20 -6.61
C GLY A 249 0.80 -15.94 -5.30
N ASP A 250 0.63 -17.27 -5.30
CA ASP A 250 0.90 -18.13 -4.14
C ASP A 250 2.40 -18.43 -3.93
N SER A 251 3.23 -18.07 -4.92
CA SER A 251 4.69 -18.11 -4.82
C SER A 251 5.29 -16.90 -5.52
N TRP A 252 6.41 -16.41 -5.00
CA TRP A 252 7.26 -15.43 -5.67
C TRP A 252 8.37 -16.17 -6.40
N ASN A 253 8.55 -15.88 -7.68
CA ASN A 253 9.62 -16.47 -8.49
C ASN A 253 10.65 -15.38 -8.80
N GLY A 254 11.84 -15.52 -8.24
CA GLY A 254 12.98 -14.69 -8.59
C GLY A 254 13.66 -15.16 -9.88
N VAL A 255 14.56 -14.35 -10.37
CA VAL A 255 15.55 -14.76 -11.37
C VAL A 255 16.91 -14.49 -10.75
N SER A 256 17.67 -15.55 -10.49
CA SER A 256 19.09 -15.45 -10.16
C SER A 256 19.89 -15.81 -11.40
N ALA A 257 20.80 -14.94 -11.81
CA ALA A 257 21.77 -15.25 -12.84
C ALA A 257 23.14 -15.39 -12.16
N GLY A 258 23.87 -16.46 -12.48
CA GLY A 258 25.30 -16.50 -12.17
C GLY A 258 26.02 -15.33 -12.86
N ALA A 259 27.13 -14.88 -12.30
CA ALA A 259 28.01 -13.97 -13.02
C ALA A 259 28.51 -14.67 -14.30
N VAL A 260 28.50 -13.97 -15.44
CA VAL A 260 29.14 -14.45 -16.67
C VAL A 260 30.61 -14.71 -16.35
N ALA A 261 31.09 -15.92 -16.62
CA ALA A 261 32.50 -16.24 -16.47
C ALA A 261 33.28 -15.52 -17.57
N TRP A 262 34.46 -15.00 -17.23
CA TRP A 262 35.38 -14.42 -18.21
C TRP A 262 36.66 -15.24 -18.12
N SER A 263 37.02 -15.89 -19.22
CA SER A 263 38.28 -16.59 -19.39
C SER A 263 39.29 -15.73 -20.16
N TRP A 264 40.57 -15.98 -19.93
CA TRP A 264 41.64 -15.47 -20.79
C TRP A 264 41.98 -16.53 -21.82
N ASP A 265 41.33 -16.47 -22.97
CA ASP A 265 41.56 -17.41 -24.06
C ASP A 265 42.69 -16.94 -24.99
N ALA A 266 43.43 -17.89 -25.55
CA ALA A 266 44.49 -17.60 -26.50
C ALA A 266 43.93 -17.17 -27.87
N GLU A 267 44.74 -16.44 -28.63
CA GLU A 267 44.38 -16.03 -29.99
C GLU A 267 44.20 -17.26 -30.90
N ALA A 268 43.10 -17.27 -31.67
CA ALA A 268 42.68 -18.35 -32.58
C ALA A 268 42.21 -19.67 -31.92
N THR A 269 41.84 -19.65 -30.64
CA THR A 269 41.09 -20.74 -29.99
C THR A 269 39.60 -20.40 -29.86
N GLU A 270 38.75 -21.43 -29.90
CA GLU A 270 37.33 -21.29 -29.58
C GLU A 270 37.19 -20.87 -28.11
N VAL A 271 36.37 -19.85 -27.86
CA VAL A 271 36.11 -19.30 -26.53
C VAL A 271 35.40 -20.35 -25.68
N SER A 272 35.73 -20.43 -24.39
CA SER A 272 35.02 -21.32 -23.48
C SER A 272 33.52 -21.02 -23.40
N ASP A 273 32.69 -22.05 -23.17
CA ASP A 273 31.26 -21.86 -22.93
C ASP A 273 31.05 -21.21 -21.56
N ASP A 274 30.95 -19.88 -21.57
CA ASP A 274 30.74 -19.02 -20.39
C ASP A 274 29.26 -18.65 -20.19
N ALA A 275 28.33 -19.41 -20.79
CA ALA A 275 26.90 -19.15 -20.66
C ALA A 275 26.47 -19.15 -19.18
N PRO A 276 25.87 -18.05 -18.67
CA PRO A 276 25.43 -18.00 -17.29
C PRO A 276 24.27 -18.97 -17.06
N SER A 277 24.36 -19.79 -16.02
CA SER A 277 23.22 -20.57 -15.57
C SER A 277 22.22 -19.65 -14.85
N PHE A 278 20.94 -19.78 -15.22
CA PHE A 278 19.85 -19.08 -14.56
C PHE A 278 19.19 -20.01 -13.54
N GLY A 279 19.20 -19.60 -12.28
CA GLY A 279 18.38 -20.19 -11.22
C GLY A 279 17.06 -19.42 -11.09
N GLN A 280 15.99 -20.13 -10.76
CA GLN A 280 14.71 -19.52 -10.40
C GLN A 280 14.41 -19.86 -8.94
N PRO A 281 14.88 -19.05 -7.97
CA PRO A 281 14.52 -19.21 -6.57
C PRO A 281 13.02 -18.94 -6.42
N THR A 282 12.29 -19.91 -5.88
CA THR A 282 10.84 -19.80 -5.64
C THR A 282 10.58 -19.72 -4.15
N ILE A 283 9.91 -18.65 -3.71
CA ILE A 283 9.53 -18.43 -2.32
C ILE A 283 8.03 -18.71 -2.17
N PRO A 284 7.62 -19.76 -1.44
CA PRO A 284 6.21 -20.02 -1.17
C PRO A 284 5.64 -18.98 -0.20
N VAL A 285 4.41 -18.52 -0.47
CA VAL A 285 3.70 -17.55 0.38
C VAL A 285 2.70 -18.30 1.25
N TYR A 286 2.81 -18.14 2.58
CA TYR A 286 1.97 -18.82 3.57
C TYR A 286 0.91 -17.89 4.16
N LYS A 287 -0.21 -18.46 4.59
CA LYS A 287 -1.29 -17.72 5.26
C LYS A 287 -1.04 -17.70 6.78
N ALA A 288 -0.93 -16.49 7.34
CA ALA A 288 -0.98 -16.25 8.78
C ALA A 288 -2.38 -15.72 9.15
N ALA A 289 -2.88 -16.11 10.32
CA ALA A 289 -4.18 -15.67 10.81
C ALA A 289 -4.14 -15.36 12.32
N GLY A 290 -4.88 -14.33 12.72
CA GLY A 290 -5.09 -13.92 14.09
C GLY A 290 -6.58 -13.82 14.41
N PHE A 291 -6.94 -14.10 15.65
CA PHE A 291 -8.32 -14.04 16.11
C PHE A 291 -8.41 -13.31 17.45
N VAL A 292 -9.28 -12.30 17.52
CA VAL A 292 -9.48 -11.49 18.73
C VAL A 292 -10.95 -11.60 19.16
N PRO A 293 -11.27 -12.34 20.24
CA PRO A 293 -12.60 -12.38 20.81
C PRO A 293 -12.86 -11.17 21.72
N ILE A 294 -14.10 -10.68 21.73
CA ILE A 294 -14.60 -9.65 22.66
C ILE A 294 -16.02 -9.99 23.14
N SER A 295 -16.39 -9.61 24.35
CA SER A 295 -17.78 -9.72 24.81
C SER A 295 -18.67 -8.68 24.12
N ILE A 296 -19.96 -9.01 23.94
CA ILE A 296 -20.93 -8.07 23.34
C ILE A 296 -21.09 -6.81 24.20
N GLU A 297 -21.15 -6.98 25.52
CA GLU A 297 -21.28 -5.86 26.48
C GLU A 297 -20.08 -4.91 26.40
N ALA A 298 -18.84 -5.43 26.39
CA ALA A 298 -17.65 -4.60 26.27
C ALA A 298 -17.57 -3.87 24.91
N MET A 299 -18.08 -4.49 23.84
CA MET A 299 -18.14 -3.85 22.53
C MET A 299 -19.17 -2.71 22.48
N GLU A 300 -20.25 -2.79 23.27
CA GLU A 300 -21.28 -1.75 23.33
C GLU A 300 -20.89 -0.58 24.25
N ASP A 301 -20.12 -0.85 25.30
CA ASP A 301 -19.70 0.15 26.27
C ASP A 301 -18.50 1.00 25.79
N GLU A 302 -17.65 0.46 24.92
CA GLU A 302 -16.40 1.11 24.52
C GLU A 302 -16.46 1.64 23.07
N ALA A 303 -16.32 2.95 22.89
CA ALA A 303 -16.42 3.61 21.59
C ALA A 303 -15.21 3.39 20.67
N ASN A 304 -14.04 3.01 21.22
CA ASN A 304 -12.76 2.93 20.50
C ASN A 304 -12.22 1.51 20.28
N VAL A 305 -13.02 0.48 20.54
CA VAL A 305 -12.62 -0.95 20.44
C VAL A 305 -11.95 -1.28 19.11
N THR A 306 -12.47 -0.76 18.00
CA THR A 306 -11.95 -1.10 16.65
C THR A 306 -10.49 -0.63 16.46
N GLN A 307 -10.09 0.50 17.05
CA GLN A 307 -8.70 0.98 16.96
C GLN A 307 -7.74 0.14 17.79
N GLU A 308 -8.14 -0.23 19.01
CA GLU A 308 -7.33 -1.07 19.88
C GLU A 308 -7.19 -2.49 19.31
N VAL A 309 -8.25 -3.06 18.74
CA VAL A 309 -8.18 -4.37 18.06
C VAL A 309 -7.23 -4.32 16.86
N ALA A 310 -7.28 -3.25 16.06
CA ALA A 310 -6.35 -3.08 14.95
C ALA A 310 -4.89 -3.01 15.42
N ARG A 311 -4.63 -2.31 16.53
CA ARG A 311 -3.30 -2.23 17.15
C ARG A 311 -2.82 -3.59 17.68
N LEU A 312 -3.69 -4.36 18.33
CA LEU A 312 -3.38 -5.70 18.83
C LEU A 312 -3.05 -6.68 17.71
N LEU A 313 -3.84 -6.65 16.62
CA LEU A 313 -3.59 -7.46 15.43
C LEU A 313 -2.28 -7.10 14.73
N ALA A 314 -1.99 -5.79 14.63
CA ALA A 314 -0.74 -5.26 14.11
C ALA A 314 0.48 -5.73 14.92
N PHE A 315 0.41 -5.63 16.25
CA PHE A 315 1.48 -6.07 17.14
C PHE A 315 1.68 -7.59 17.08
N GLY A 316 0.60 -8.37 17.14
CA GLY A 316 0.66 -9.83 17.05
C GLY A 316 1.26 -10.30 15.72
N ARG A 317 1.02 -9.56 14.63
CA ARG A 317 1.66 -9.82 13.34
C ARG A 317 3.17 -9.59 13.39
N ASP A 318 3.63 -8.46 13.93
CA ASP A 318 5.07 -8.13 13.98
C ASP A 318 5.87 -9.18 14.77
N VAL A 319 5.32 -9.64 15.90
CA VAL A 319 5.92 -10.70 16.72
C VAL A 319 5.96 -12.03 15.98
N LEU A 320 4.86 -12.43 15.34
CA LEU A 320 4.81 -13.69 14.58
C LEU A 320 5.81 -13.69 13.43
N GLU A 321 5.90 -12.57 12.71
CA GLU A 321 6.83 -12.42 11.59
C GLU A 321 8.29 -12.39 12.05
N SER A 322 8.62 -11.74 13.17
CA SER A 322 9.98 -11.74 13.73
C SER A 322 10.45 -13.19 13.98
N SER A 323 9.62 -13.97 14.66
CA SER A 323 9.94 -15.36 14.97
C SER A 323 10.04 -16.24 13.73
N ALA A 324 9.12 -16.06 12.77
CA ALA A 324 9.11 -16.82 11.52
C ALA A 324 10.30 -16.47 10.62
N PHE A 325 10.76 -15.22 10.57
CA PHE A 325 11.91 -14.83 9.75
C PHE A 325 13.25 -15.28 10.33
N VAL A 326 13.32 -15.59 11.63
CA VAL A 326 14.52 -16.19 12.22
C VAL A 326 14.51 -17.71 12.11
N ASN A 327 13.51 -18.36 12.70
CA ASN A 327 13.48 -19.81 12.93
C ASN A 327 12.40 -20.55 12.15
N GLY A 328 11.75 -19.88 11.20
CA GLY A 328 10.70 -20.48 10.38
C GLY A 328 11.17 -21.75 9.67
N THR A 329 10.36 -22.79 9.70
CA THR A 329 10.71 -24.13 9.20
C THR A 329 10.52 -24.30 7.69
N GLY A 330 9.90 -23.32 7.02
CA GLY A 330 9.53 -23.44 5.60
C GLY A 330 8.35 -24.38 5.31
N VAL A 331 7.72 -24.98 6.35
CA VAL A 331 6.56 -25.87 6.21
C VAL A 331 5.34 -25.25 6.87
N GLY A 332 4.41 -24.73 6.06
CA GLY A 332 3.23 -24.02 6.57
C GLY A 332 3.52 -22.63 7.16
N GLN A 333 4.78 -22.22 7.15
CA GLN A 333 5.29 -20.93 7.59
C GLN A 333 6.54 -20.56 6.78
N PRO A 334 6.93 -19.28 6.70
CA PRO A 334 8.14 -18.83 6.01
C PRO A 334 9.40 -19.61 6.41
N THR A 335 10.42 -19.61 5.55
CA THR A 335 11.74 -20.15 5.86
C THR A 335 12.54 -19.06 6.56
N GLY A 336 12.91 -19.31 7.82
CA GLY A 336 13.74 -18.40 8.60
C GLY A 336 15.20 -18.42 8.16
N ILE A 337 15.94 -17.34 8.41
CA ILE A 337 17.36 -17.24 8.04
C ILE A 337 18.22 -18.32 8.72
N VAL A 338 17.93 -18.69 9.96
CA VAL A 338 18.67 -19.74 10.67
C VAL A 338 18.42 -21.09 10.01
N THR A 339 17.16 -21.41 9.72
CA THR A 339 16.78 -22.66 9.05
C THR A 339 17.34 -22.76 7.64
N ALA A 340 17.32 -21.68 6.86
CA ALA A 340 17.88 -21.65 5.51
C ALA A 340 19.39 -21.92 5.51
N LEU A 341 20.11 -21.41 6.51
CA LEU A 341 21.56 -21.57 6.61
C LEU A 341 21.97 -22.88 7.30
N ALA A 342 21.12 -23.43 8.16
CA ALA A 342 21.40 -24.67 8.89
C ALA A 342 21.65 -25.84 7.92
N GLY A 343 22.76 -26.56 8.12
CA GLY A 343 23.15 -27.69 7.29
C GLY A 343 23.80 -27.32 5.94
N THR A 344 23.99 -26.04 5.66
CA THR A 344 24.73 -25.56 4.47
C THR A 344 26.21 -25.30 4.78
N GLY A 345 27.03 -25.10 3.74
CA GLY A 345 28.43 -24.68 3.89
C GLY A 345 28.62 -23.27 4.46
N SER A 346 27.54 -22.55 4.77
CA SER A 346 27.57 -21.23 5.39
C SER A 346 27.66 -21.27 6.91
N VAL A 347 27.57 -22.46 7.52
CA VAL A 347 27.77 -22.65 8.96
C VAL A 347 29.25 -22.72 9.30
N ILE A 348 29.70 -21.83 10.19
CA ILE A 348 31.07 -21.80 10.71
C ILE A 348 31.06 -22.35 12.13
N PRO A 349 31.81 -23.44 12.42
CA PRO A 349 31.97 -23.93 13.78
C PRO A 349 32.87 -22.98 14.59
N PRO A 350 32.75 -22.97 15.93
CA PRO A 350 33.69 -22.22 16.77
C PRO A 350 35.09 -22.78 16.63
N LYS A 351 36.09 -21.92 16.81
CA LYS A 351 37.51 -22.28 16.75
C LYS A 351 37.90 -23.26 17.86
N THR A 352 37.28 -23.11 19.03
CA THR A 352 37.39 -24.04 20.16
C THR A 352 36.02 -24.65 20.39
N ALA A 353 35.92 -25.97 20.45
CA ALA A 353 34.65 -26.66 20.69
C ALA A 353 33.98 -26.12 21.97
N GLU A 354 32.65 -25.97 21.92
CA GLU A 354 31.79 -25.55 23.04
C GLU A 354 32.16 -24.20 23.69
N THR A 355 32.98 -23.40 23.01
CA THR A 355 33.46 -22.13 23.53
C THR A 355 33.11 -21.03 22.54
N PHE A 356 32.48 -19.97 23.04
CA PHE A 356 32.27 -18.74 22.29
C PHE A 356 33.30 -17.69 22.70
N ALA A 357 34.13 -17.26 21.76
CA ALA A 357 35.21 -16.29 21.99
C ALA A 357 35.27 -15.20 20.90
N ALA A 358 36.00 -14.11 21.19
CA ALA A 358 36.20 -13.02 20.24
C ALA A 358 36.81 -13.49 18.90
N ALA A 359 37.64 -14.53 18.92
CA ALA A 359 38.24 -15.11 17.72
C ALA A 359 37.19 -15.65 16.73
N ASP A 360 36.04 -16.12 17.23
CA ASP A 360 34.97 -16.68 16.39
C ASP A 360 34.22 -15.58 15.64
N VAL A 361 34.08 -14.41 16.26
CA VAL A 361 33.50 -13.21 15.61
C VAL A 361 34.36 -12.78 14.42
N TYR A 362 35.68 -12.71 14.60
CA TYR A 362 36.62 -12.40 13.51
C TYR A 362 36.68 -13.50 12.45
N ALA A 363 36.53 -14.77 12.86
CA ALA A 363 36.45 -15.88 11.92
C ALA A 363 35.20 -15.78 11.03
N LEU A 364 34.05 -15.36 11.59
CA LEU A 364 32.82 -15.15 10.84
C LEU A 364 32.97 -14.02 9.82
N ASP A 365 33.60 -12.90 10.19
CA ASP A 365 33.88 -11.79 9.26
C ASP A 365 34.84 -12.23 8.13
N GLY A 366 35.90 -12.96 8.50
CA GLY A 366 36.87 -13.50 7.54
C GLY A 366 36.27 -14.53 6.57
N ALA A 367 35.28 -15.30 7.01
CA ALA A 367 34.64 -16.36 6.21
C ALA A 367 33.66 -15.81 5.16
N LEU A 368 33.14 -14.60 5.33
CA LEU A 368 32.23 -13.99 4.36
C LEU A 368 33.03 -13.55 3.11
N PRO A 369 32.61 -13.87 1.88
CA PRO A 369 33.29 -13.42 0.67
C PRO A 369 33.27 -11.89 0.55
N ALA A 370 34.39 -11.30 0.10
CA ALA A 370 34.58 -9.84 0.04
C ALA A 370 33.45 -9.10 -0.72
N ARG A 371 32.84 -9.75 -1.72
CA ARG A 371 31.73 -9.18 -2.51
C ARG A 371 30.50 -8.84 -1.67
N TYR A 372 30.23 -9.57 -0.58
CA TYR A 372 29.05 -9.36 0.27
C TYR A 372 29.38 -8.52 1.52
N ARG A 373 30.67 -8.37 1.87
CA ARG A 373 31.08 -7.60 3.06
C ARG A 373 30.64 -6.15 3.00
N GLY A 374 30.57 -5.55 1.81
CA GLY A 374 30.23 -4.13 1.62
C GLY A 374 28.93 -3.70 2.28
N ASN A 375 27.90 -4.54 2.21
CA ASN A 375 26.55 -4.29 2.75
C ASN A 375 26.17 -5.26 3.88
N ALA A 376 27.15 -5.95 4.47
CA ALA A 376 26.87 -6.95 5.49
C ALA A 376 26.40 -6.31 6.81
N SER A 377 25.48 -6.98 7.49
CA SER A 377 25.01 -6.65 8.84
C SER A 377 25.09 -7.88 9.73
N TRP A 378 25.21 -7.66 11.03
CA TRP A 378 25.15 -8.70 12.05
C TRP A 378 23.72 -8.86 12.53
N LEU A 379 23.33 -10.09 12.88
CA LEU A 379 22.07 -10.40 13.54
C LEU A 379 22.35 -11.36 14.68
N ALA A 380 21.99 -10.98 15.90
CA ALA A 380 22.11 -11.81 17.09
C ALA A 380 21.13 -11.36 18.18
N ASN A 381 20.98 -12.19 19.20
CA ASN A 381 20.28 -11.80 20.43
C ASN A 381 21.13 -10.82 21.26
N ARG A 382 20.46 -9.90 21.98
CA ARG A 382 21.12 -8.95 22.89
C ARG A 382 22.03 -9.61 23.93
N ALA A 383 21.68 -10.80 24.42
CA ALA A 383 22.51 -11.55 25.36
C ALA A 383 23.87 -11.95 24.76
N ILE A 384 23.91 -12.27 23.46
CA ILE A 384 25.14 -12.59 22.74
C ILE A 384 25.98 -11.33 22.55
N TYR A 385 25.37 -10.19 22.18
CA TYR A 385 26.09 -8.91 22.10
C TYR A 385 26.68 -8.49 23.46
N ASN A 386 25.95 -8.72 24.56
CA ASN A 386 26.46 -8.48 25.91
C ASN A 386 27.63 -9.42 26.24
N SER A 387 27.58 -10.68 25.81
CA SER A 387 28.68 -11.64 25.98
C SER A 387 29.92 -11.19 25.22
N ILE A 388 29.77 -10.66 24.01
CA ILE A 388 30.90 -10.11 23.23
C ILE A 388 31.55 -8.93 23.95
N ARG A 389 30.76 -8.08 24.62
CA ARG A 389 31.31 -6.98 25.45
C ARG A 389 32.09 -7.46 26.66
N GLN A 390 31.71 -8.61 27.21
CA GLN A 390 32.35 -9.21 28.38
C GLN A 390 33.62 -10.00 28.05
N PHE A 391 33.96 -10.18 26.76
CA PHE A 391 35.20 -10.86 26.37
C PHE A 391 36.48 -10.15 26.84
N ASP A 392 36.42 -8.86 27.18
CA ASP A 392 37.55 -8.14 27.78
C ASP A 392 37.56 -8.32 29.32
N SER A 393 38.11 -9.44 29.78
CA SER A 393 38.23 -9.78 31.20
C SER A 393 39.48 -9.19 31.88
N SER A 394 40.43 -8.65 31.12
CA SER A 394 41.74 -8.20 31.64
C SER A 394 42.11 -6.76 31.30
N GLY A 395 41.20 -6.01 30.66
CA GLY A 395 41.31 -4.58 30.41
C GLY A 395 42.46 -4.24 29.47
N GLY A 396 42.20 -4.15 28.16
CA GLY A 396 43.21 -3.54 27.29
C GLY A 396 43.05 -3.60 25.78
N ALA A 397 42.07 -4.32 25.20
CA ALA A 397 42.14 -4.50 23.73
C ALA A 397 40.82 -4.59 22.96
N ASN A 398 39.69 -4.98 23.56
CA ASN A 398 38.49 -5.33 22.79
C ASN A 398 37.23 -4.71 23.40
N MET A 399 37.23 -3.39 23.58
CA MET A 399 36.01 -2.70 23.98
C MET A 399 35.16 -2.39 22.75
N TRP A 400 34.11 -3.17 22.54
CA TRP A 400 33.02 -2.75 21.67
C TRP A 400 32.40 -1.44 22.22
N GLU A 401 32.17 -1.31 23.54
CA GLU A 401 31.95 0.00 24.20
C GLU A 401 32.06 -0.08 25.73
N ARG A 402 32.16 1.07 26.42
CA ARG A 402 32.06 1.20 27.90
C ARG A 402 30.60 1.04 28.35
N ILE A 403 30.38 0.63 29.59
CA ILE A 403 29.07 0.37 30.25
C ILE A 403 28.11 1.60 30.28
N GLY A 404 28.45 2.72 29.63
CA GLY A 404 27.66 3.97 29.63
C GLY A 404 26.81 4.24 28.38
N ALA A 405 26.91 3.43 27.34
CA ALA A 405 26.09 3.56 26.12
C ALA A 405 25.35 2.24 25.84
N ASP A 406 24.12 2.36 25.31
CA ASP A 406 23.12 1.27 25.23
C ASP A 406 23.60 0.09 24.37
N VAL A 407 23.28 0.07 23.08
CA VAL A 407 23.90 -0.83 22.11
C VAL A 407 24.61 -0.01 21.04
N PRO A 408 25.95 -0.13 20.91
CA PRO A 408 26.64 0.52 19.82
C PRO A 408 26.03 0.00 18.52
N PRO A 409 25.62 0.88 17.60
CA PRO A 409 24.90 0.47 16.39
C PRO A 409 25.77 -0.36 15.43
N GLN A 410 27.07 -0.51 15.71
CA GLN A 410 28.02 -1.18 14.83
C GLN A 410 28.94 -2.16 15.55
N LEU A 411 29.07 -3.37 15.01
CA LEU A 411 30.12 -4.36 15.32
C LEU A 411 31.13 -4.41 14.19
N LEU A 412 32.42 -4.28 14.48
CA LEU A 412 33.49 -4.32 13.46
C LEU A 412 33.21 -3.39 12.26
N GLY A 413 32.60 -2.22 12.51
CA GLY A 413 32.24 -1.23 11.49
C GLY A 413 31.01 -1.58 10.63
N ARG A 414 30.21 -2.58 11.05
CA ARG A 414 28.99 -3.03 10.36
C ARG A 414 27.76 -2.94 11.28
N PRO A 415 26.56 -2.66 10.76
CA PRO A 415 25.35 -2.56 11.59
C PRO A 415 25.11 -3.83 12.41
N ALA A 416 24.81 -3.66 13.70
CA ALA A 416 24.44 -4.76 14.60
C ALA A 416 22.92 -4.77 14.81
N LEU A 417 22.24 -5.70 14.13
CA LEU A 417 20.81 -5.90 14.23
C LEU A 417 20.49 -6.84 15.39
N GLU A 418 19.41 -6.55 16.10
CA GLU A 418 18.92 -7.35 17.21
C GLU A 418 17.67 -8.14 16.81
N SER A 419 17.64 -9.40 17.22
CA SER A 419 16.41 -10.20 17.22
C SER A 419 16.36 -11.05 18.48
N GLU A 420 15.24 -10.97 19.21
CA GLU A 420 15.00 -11.74 20.43
C GLU A 420 14.81 -13.23 20.14
N ASP A 421 14.35 -13.58 18.94
CA ASP A 421 14.07 -14.96 18.51
C ASP A 421 15.35 -15.76 18.20
N MET A 422 16.53 -15.13 18.15
CA MET A 422 17.80 -15.83 18.06
C MET A 422 18.24 -16.41 19.41
N ASP A 423 19.09 -17.46 19.35
CA ASP A 423 19.59 -18.14 20.54
C ASP A 423 20.33 -17.17 21.48
N ALA A 424 19.79 -17.02 22.69
CA ALA A 424 20.30 -16.09 23.70
C ALA A 424 21.49 -16.65 24.49
N ALA A 425 21.69 -17.97 24.48
CA ALA A 425 22.74 -18.66 25.19
C ALA A 425 23.07 -19.98 24.48
N TYR A 426 24.25 -20.53 24.77
CA TYR A 426 24.59 -21.91 24.46
C TYR A 426 24.64 -22.69 25.78
N ASN A 427 24.06 -23.90 25.79
CA ASN A 427 24.10 -24.75 26.97
C ASN A 427 25.08 -25.92 26.77
N PRO A 428 26.27 -25.89 27.39
CA PRO A 428 27.26 -26.98 27.25
C PRO A 428 26.78 -28.31 27.86
N ALA A 429 25.70 -28.32 28.65
CA ALA A 429 25.16 -29.54 29.25
C ALA A 429 24.15 -30.31 28.38
N VAL A 430 23.78 -29.77 27.21
CA VAL A 430 22.78 -30.36 26.30
C VAL A 430 23.40 -30.47 24.92
N THR A 431 23.19 -31.60 24.24
CA THR A 431 23.63 -31.75 22.84
C THR A 431 22.68 -30.98 21.93
N GLU A 432 23.11 -29.81 21.45
CA GLU A 432 22.30 -28.92 20.61
C GLU A 432 23.17 -28.08 19.67
N ALA A 433 22.61 -27.68 18.53
CA ALA A 433 23.22 -26.73 17.61
C ALA A 433 22.78 -25.31 17.99
N ASN A 434 23.62 -24.57 18.70
CA ASN A 434 23.30 -23.21 19.14
C ASN A 434 23.73 -22.19 18.08
N ASN A 435 22.77 -21.61 17.37
CA ASN A 435 22.97 -20.66 16.28
C ASN A 435 23.02 -19.23 16.83
N LEU A 436 24.19 -18.83 17.32
CA LEU A 436 24.34 -17.63 18.13
C LEU A 436 24.31 -16.32 17.33
N MET A 437 24.78 -16.34 16.07
CA MET A 437 24.93 -15.12 15.29
C MET A 437 24.95 -15.39 13.78
N VAL A 438 24.35 -14.49 13.01
CA VAL A 438 24.41 -14.46 11.54
C VAL A 438 25.11 -13.19 11.08
N TYR A 439 25.97 -13.31 10.09
CA TYR A 439 26.64 -12.19 9.41
C TYR A 439 26.51 -12.32 7.90
N GLY A 440 25.98 -11.30 7.25
CA GLY A 440 25.82 -11.33 5.81
C GLY A 440 25.01 -10.18 5.25
N ASP A 441 24.81 -10.22 3.94
CA ASP A 441 24.04 -9.21 3.21
C ASP A 441 22.56 -9.62 3.15
N PHE A 442 21.77 -9.04 4.05
CA PHE A 442 20.32 -9.28 4.19
C PHE A 442 19.52 -8.88 2.95
N SER A 443 20.08 -8.15 1.99
CA SER A 443 19.39 -7.93 0.70
C SER A 443 19.16 -9.22 -0.10
N ASN A 444 19.89 -10.29 0.22
CA ASN A 444 19.72 -11.64 -0.34
C ASN A 444 18.67 -12.47 0.41
N TYR A 445 18.16 -11.99 1.55
CA TYR A 445 16.99 -12.56 2.21
C TYR A 445 15.75 -11.79 1.72
N VAL A 446 14.83 -12.50 1.07
CA VAL A 446 13.69 -11.88 0.40
C VAL A 446 12.42 -12.18 1.16
N ILE A 447 11.71 -11.13 1.54
CA ILE A 447 10.38 -11.20 2.15
C ILE A 447 9.35 -10.91 1.05
N ALA A 448 8.55 -11.90 0.71
CA ALA A 448 7.48 -11.82 -0.26
C ALA A 448 6.14 -11.58 0.45
N ASP A 449 5.70 -10.32 0.51
CA ASP A 449 4.40 -9.95 1.08
C ASP A 449 3.32 -9.96 0.00
N ARG A 450 2.17 -10.58 0.27
CA ARG A 450 0.97 -10.36 -0.55
C ARG A 450 0.23 -9.15 0.01
N VAL A 451 0.00 -8.14 -0.84
CA VAL A 451 -0.68 -6.90 -0.42
C VAL A 451 -2.11 -7.21 0.02
N GLY A 452 -2.51 -6.61 1.15
CA GLY A 452 -3.86 -6.68 1.69
C GLY A 452 -3.97 -7.64 2.87
N MET A 453 -4.07 -7.09 4.07
CA MET A 453 -4.64 -7.83 5.21
C MET A 453 -6.17 -7.85 5.07
N THR A 454 -6.79 -9.01 5.32
CA THR A 454 -8.26 -9.14 5.36
C THR A 454 -8.70 -9.26 6.81
N VAL A 455 -9.71 -8.49 7.21
CA VAL A 455 -10.34 -8.58 8.53
C VAL A 455 -11.82 -8.87 8.35
N GLU A 456 -12.25 -9.97 8.96
CA GLU A 456 -13.65 -10.41 9.00
C GLU A 456 -14.19 -10.23 10.42
N PHE A 457 -15.35 -9.59 10.54
CA PHE A 457 -16.06 -9.48 11.80
C PHE A 457 -17.05 -10.65 11.93
N ILE A 458 -16.90 -11.45 12.98
CA ILE A 458 -17.75 -12.59 13.30
C ILE A 458 -18.84 -12.12 14.28
N PRO A 459 -20.12 -12.05 13.85
CA PRO A 459 -21.20 -11.45 14.66
C PRO A 459 -21.55 -12.23 15.93
N HIS A 460 -21.36 -13.55 15.92
CA HIS A 460 -21.61 -14.42 17.08
C HIS A 460 -20.61 -15.57 17.10
N LEU A 461 -19.91 -15.70 18.23
CA LEU A 461 -19.06 -16.85 18.51
C LEU A 461 -19.88 -17.97 19.12
N VAL A 462 -19.65 -19.18 18.60
CA VAL A 462 -20.32 -20.39 19.07
C VAL A 462 -19.39 -21.20 19.95
N GLY A 463 -19.90 -21.68 21.08
CA GLY A 463 -19.17 -22.58 21.97
C GLY A 463 -19.11 -24.00 21.41
N ALA A 464 -18.46 -24.92 22.14
CA ALA A 464 -18.31 -26.32 21.75
C ALA A 464 -19.65 -27.02 21.40
N ASN A 465 -20.75 -26.58 22.02
CA ASN A 465 -22.11 -27.08 21.77
C ASN A 465 -22.85 -26.36 20.63
N ARG A 466 -22.14 -25.59 19.79
CA ARG A 466 -22.70 -24.75 18.69
C ARG A 466 -23.74 -23.72 19.16
N ARG A 467 -23.68 -23.30 20.42
CA ARG A 467 -24.57 -22.26 20.99
C ARG A 467 -23.82 -20.93 21.09
N PRO A 468 -24.46 -19.78 20.84
CA PRO A 468 -23.83 -18.48 21.02
C PRO A 468 -23.30 -18.30 22.45
N THR A 469 -22.09 -17.77 22.57
CA THR A 469 -21.38 -17.57 23.85
C THR A 469 -21.54 -16.16 24.43
N GLY A 470 -22.31 -15.29 23.76
CA GLY A 470 -22.39 -13.87 24.12
C GLY A 470 -21.13 -13.07 23.74
N GLN A 471 -20.28 -13.64 22.87
CA GLN A 471 -19.05 -13.03 22.39
C GLN A 471 -19.09 -12.83 20.87
N ARG A 472 -18.35 -11.82 20.41
CA ARG A 472 -18.05 -11.47 19.02
C ARG A 472 -16.56 -11.61 18.79
N GLY A 473 -16.11 -11.62 17.54
CA GLY A 473 -14.67 -11.63 17.29
C GLY A 473 -14.28 -11.06 15.94
N TRP A 474 -13.01 -10.67 15.84
CA TRP A 474 -12.38 -10.32 14.57
C TRP A 474 -11.45 -11.45 14.15
N TYR A 475 -11.60 -11.91 12.92
CA TYR A 475 -10.72 -12.86 12.27
C TYR A 475 -9.91 -12.11 11.22
N ALA A 476 -8.61 -11.95 11.48
CA ALA A 476 -7.69 -11.30 10.56
C ALA A 476 -6.80 -12.34 9.89
N TYR A 477 -6.51 -12.19 8.61
CA TYR A 477 -5.53 -13.01 7.94
C TYR A 477 -4.77 -12.22 6.88
N TYR A 478 -3.50 -12.57 6.69
CA TYR A 478 -2.61 -12.03 5.67
C TYR A 478 -1.74 -13.17 5.11
N ARG A 479 -1.02 -12.90 4.03
CA ARG A 479 -0.10 -13.89 3.45
C ARG A 479 1.30 -13.32 3.27
N VAL A 480 2.29 -14.07 3.72
CA VAL A 480 3.71 -13.72 3.67
C VAL A 480 4.55 -14.96 3.40
N GLY A 481 5.58 -14.81 2.58
CA GLY A 481 6.65 -15.78 2.39
C GLY A 481 7.99 -15.12 2.68
N ALA A 482 8.98 -15.90 3.08
CA ALA A 482 10.35 -15.43 3.18
C ALA A 482 11.31 -16.59 3.00
N ASP A 483 12.44 -16.33 2.32
CA ASP A 483 13.52 -17.29 2.16
C ASP A 483 14.85 -16.59 1.80
N SER A 484 15.96 -17.30 2.00
CA SER A 484 17.27 -16.91 1.50
C SER A 484 17.40 -17.28 0.02
N VAL A 485 17.62 -16.28 -0.82
CA VAL A 485 17.84 -16.49 -2.27
C VAL A 485 19.28 -16.94 -2.56
N ASN A 486 20.21 -16.62 -1.66
CA ASN A 486 21.63 -16.90 -1.84
C ASN A 486 22.30 -17.11 -0.48
N ASP A 487 22.34 -18.36 -0.04
CA ASP A 487 22.95 -18.76 1.25
C ASP A 487 24.44 -18.44 1.32
N GLY A 488 25.11 -18.37 0.17
CA GLY A 488 26.51 -18.01 0.06
C GLY A 488 26.81 -16.57 0.49
N ALA A 489 25.80 -15.70 0.55
CA ALA A 489 25.88 -14.32 1.02
C ALA A 489 25.81 -14.17 2.55
N PHE A 490 25.64 -15.27 3.27
CA PHE A 490 25.55 -15.29 4.73
C PHE A 490 26.55 -16.27 5.34
N ARG A 491 26.94 -16.01 6.58
CA ARG A 491 27.67 -16.93 7.44
C ARG A 491 26.98 -16.98 8.79
N MET A 492 26.78 -18.19 9.32
CA MET A 492 26.16 -18.41 10.62
C MET A 492 27.17 -19.06 11.56
N LEU A 493 27.30 -18.52 12.77
CA LEU A 493 28.10 -19.12 13.81
C LEU A 493 27.24 -20.13 14.59
N ASN A 494 27.61 -21.40 14.55
CA ASN A 494 26.96 -22.46 15.31
C ASN A 494 27.93 -23.04 16.34
N VAL A 495 27.65 -22.80 17.63
CA VAL A 495 28.36 -23.45 18.74
C VAL A 495 27.65 -24.75 19.06
N ALA A 496 28.05 -25.81 18.39
CA ALA A 496 27.59 -27.15 18.73
C ALA A 496 28.16 -27.56 20.09
N THR A 497 27.27 -28.00 20.98
CA THR A 497 27.61 -28.61 22.26
C THR A 497 27.39 -30.12 22.14
N ALA A 498 28.33 -30.92 22.60
CA ALA A 498 28.29 -32.37 22.56
C ALA A 498 28.69 -32.90 23.94
N THR A 499 27.75 -33.53 24.63
CA THR A 499 28.01 -34.18 25.93
C THR A 499 29.01 -35.32 25.83
#